data_AF-A0A9C7VKS6-F1
#
_entry.id   AF-A0A9C7VKS6-F1
#
_cell.length_a   1.000
_cell.length_b   1.000
_cell.length_c   1.000
_cell.angle_alpha   90.00
_cell.angle_beta   90.00
_cell.angle_gamma   90.00
#
_symmetry.space_group_name_H-M   'P 1'
#
loop_
_entity.id
_entity.type
_entity.pdbx_description
1 polymer ?
#
loop_
_entity_poly.entity_id
_entity_poly.type
_entity_poly.pdbx_seq_one_letter_code
_entity_poly.pdbx_strand_id
1 'polypeptide(L)'
;MKAVIIDGYVDEPALLGVPPYISPYVRYSAGVFKKWGVDYDYFTIDTIRGENLWESFNNYDLLLLICGLTVPGHYVGGTPITPGEIA
;
A
#
# COMPACT_ATOMS: atom_id res chain seq x y z
N MET A 1 -14.10 5.69 13.08
CA MET A 1 -13.75 4.99 11.84
C MET A 1 -12.24 4.92 11.79
N LYS A 2 -11.67 3.72 11.82
CA LYS A 2 -10.24 3.49 11.73
C LYS A 2 -9.92 2.91 10.35
N ALA A 3 -9.16 3.64 9.54
CA ALA A 3 -8.79 3.22 8.20
C ALA A 3 -7.33 2.74 8.14
N VAL A 4 -6.99 1.93 7.13
CA VAL A 4 -5.61 1.59 6.80
C VAL A 4 -5.37 1.79 5.31
N ILE A 5 -4.23 2.38 4.97
CA ILE A 5 -3.69 2.40 3.61
C ILE A 5 -2.57 1.37 3.54
N ILE A 6 -2.72 0.40 2.65
CA ILE A 6 -1.67 -0.56 2.31
C ILE A 6 -1.07 -0.16 0.97
N ASP A 7 0.19 0.23 0.98
CA ASP A 7 1.00 0.38 -0.23
C ASP A 7 1.47 -1.00 -0.68
N GLY A 8 0.69 -1.62 -1.57
CA GLY A 8 1.03 -2.86 -2.26
C GLY A 8 2.11 -2.69 -3.32
N TYR A 9 2.58 -1.46 -3.52
CA TYR A 9 3.37 -0.93 -4.61
C TYR A 9 2.71 -1.01 -6.00
N VAL A 10 2.99 0.02 -6.78
CA VAL A 10 2.51 0.28 -8.13
C VAL A 10 3.72 0.67 -8.96
N ASP A 11 4.04 -0.10 -9.99
CA ASP A 11 5.20 0.17 -10.84
C ASP A 11 4.78 0.22 -12.31
N GLU A 12 3.96 1.21 -12.61
CA GLU A 12 3.50 1.51 -13.95
C GLU A 12 4.50 2.40 -14.68
N PRO A 13 4.58 2.35 -16.03
CA PRO A 13 5.42 3.26 -16.79
C PRO A 13 5.10 4.73 -16.46
N ALA A 14 6.11 5.47 -15.98
CA ALA A 14 6.06 6.83 -15.42
C ALA A 14 5.75 6.98 -13.91
N LEU A 15 5.62 5.87 -13.17
CA LEU A 15 5.32 5.84 -11.75
C LEU A 15 6.36 4.99 -11.01
N LEU A 16 7.35 5.65 -10.40
CA LEU A 16 8.25 5.01 -9.44
C LEU A 16 7.49 4.82 -8.13
N GLY A 17 6.96 3.63 -7.88
CA GLY A 17 6.18 3.34 -6.67
C GLY A 17 6.80 2.31 -5.74
N VAL A 18 8.09 1.97 -5.92
CA VAL A 18 8.86 1.20 -4.92
C VAL A 18 9.76 2.10 -4.08
N PRO A 19 10.18 1.68 -2.88
CA PRO A 19 11.04 2.48 -2.01
C PRO A 19 12.29 3.01 -2.73
N PRO A 20 12.68 4.28 -2.49
CA PRO A 20 12.19 5.19 -1.45
C PRO A 20 10.96 6.02 -1.86
N TYR A 21 10.34 5.74 -3.00
CA TYR A 21 9.22 6.54 -3.52
C TYR A 21 7.88 6.02 -3.01
N ILE A 22 6.94 6.96 -2.80
CA ILE A 22 5.54 6.68 -2.46
C ILE A 22 4.68 7.13 -3.63
N SER A 23 3.81 6.25 -4.12
CA SER A 23 2.98 6.55 -5.29
C SER A 23 2.03 7.73 -5.03
N PRO A 24 1.77 8.59 -6.04
CA PRO A 24 0.70 9.58 -6.03
C PRO A 24 -0.64 9.05 -5.50
N TYR A 25 -1.03 7.82 -5.84
CA TYR A 25 -2.29 7.22 -5.39
C TYR A 25 -2.36 7.11 -3.87
N VAL A 26 -1.31 6.59 -3.23
CA VAL A 26 -1.20 6.53 -1.77
C VAL A 26 -1.30 7.93 -1.16
N ARG A 27 -0.57 8.90 -1.72
CA ARG A 27 -0.57 10.29 -1.22
C ARG A 27 -1.92 10.97 -1.35
N TYR A 28 -2.63 10.73 -2.45
CA TYR A 28 -3.98 11.27 -2.67
C TYR A 28 -4.96 10.68 -1.69
N SER A 29 -4.92 9.36 -1.46
CA SER A 29 -5.77 8.68 -0.48
C SER A 29 -5.55 9.20 0.93
N ALA A 30 -4.29 9.34 1.35
CA ALA A 30 -3.93 9.96 2.62
C ALA A 30 -4.46 11.41 2.73
N GLY A 31 -4.36 12.19 1.65
CA GLY A 31 -4.92 13.54 1.56
C GLY A 31 -6.44 13.59 1.71
N VAL A 32 -7.16 12.63 1.13
CA VAL A 32 -8.61 12.50 1.30
C VAL A 32 -8.95 12.20 2.76
N PHE A 33 -8.31 11.21 3.38
CA PHE A 33 -8.56 10.90 4.79
C PHE A 33 -8.27 12.09 5.69
N LYS A 34 -7.15 12.80 5.46
CA LYS A 34 -6.82 14.02 6.19
C LYS A 34 -7.86 15.13 6.00
N LYS A 35 -8.36 15.34 4.77
CA LYS A 35 -9.38 16.36 4.47
C LYS A 35 -10.69 16.12 5.23
N TRP A 36 -11.05 14.86 5.44
CA TRP A 36 -12.29 14.46 6.10
C TRP A 36 -12.12 14.09 7.58
N GLY A 37 -10.93 14.27 8.16
CA GLY A 37 -10.68 13.98 9.57
C GLY A 37 -10.77 12.48 9.91
N VAL A 38 -10.43 11.61 8.97
CA VAL A 38 -10.36 10.17 9.17
C VAL A 38 -8.97 9.80 9.65
N ASP A 39 -8.89 9.14 10.81
CA ASP A 39 -7.64 8.55 11.30
C ASP A 39 -7.28 7.33 10.45
N TYR A 40 -6.02 7.27 10.01
CA TYR A 40 -5.53 6.18 9.18
C TYR A 40 -4.10 5.75 9.56
N ASP A 41 -3.88 4.45 9.52
CA ASP A 41 -2.55 3.86 9.58
C ASP A 41 -2.02 3.61 8.15
N TYR A 42 -0.69 3.55 8.00
CA TYR A 42 -0.02 3.31 6.72
C TYR A 42 0.98 2.17 6.85
N PHE A 43 0.89 1.20 5.94
CA PHE A 43 1.82 0.07 5.87
C PHE A 43 2.24 -0.17 4.42
N THR A 44 3.50 -0.54 4.21
CA THR A 44 3.93 -1.11 2.92
C THR A 44 3.76 -2.62 2.95
N ILE A 45 3.67 -3.23 1.76
CA ILE A 45 3.61 -4.69 1.65
C ILE A 45 4.83 -5.37 2.27
N ASP A 46 6.02 -4.76 2.20
CA ASP A 46 7.22 -5.31 2.82
C ASP A 46 7.11 -5.30 4.36
N THR A 47 6.55 -4.24 4.96
CA THR A 47 6.28 -4.20 6.41
C THR A 47 5.29 -5.29 6.80
N ILE A 48 4.22 -5.47 6.03
CA ILE A 48 3.20 -6.49 6.30
C ILE A 48 3.79 -7.89 6.26
N ARG A 49 4.64 -8.19 5.26
CA ARG A 49 5.34 -9.46 5.15
C ARG A 49 6.34 -9.68 6.28
N GLY A 50 7.11 -8.65 6.62
CA GLY A 50 8.15 -8.72 7.66
C GLY A 50 7.59 -8.91 9.07
N GLU A 51 6.42 -8.34 9.35
CA GLU A 51 5.79 -8.38 10.67
C GLU A 51 4.57 -9.32 10.74
N ASN A 52 4.24 -10.00 9.64
CA ASN A 52 3.09 -10.91 9.51
C ASN A 52 1.76 -10.27 9.95
N LEU A 53 1.45 -9.08 9.41
CA LEU A 53 0.37 -8.23 9.91
C LEU A 53 -1.02 -8.50 9.32
N TRP A 54 -1.17 -9.44 8.38
CA TRP A 54 -2.42 -9.64 7.65
C TRP A 54 -3.65 -9.81 8.55
N GLU A 55 -3.55 -10.63 9.60
CA GLU A 55 -4.64 -10.83 10.56
C GLU A 55 -4.96 -9.59 11.38
N SER A 56 -3.98 -8.69 11.58
CA SER A 56 -4.14 -7.46 12.37
C SER A 56 -5.12 -6.48 11.71
N PHE A 57 -5.34 -6.60 10.39
CA PHE A 57 -6.21 -5.71 9.65
C PHE A 57 -7.71 -5.98 9.83
N ASN A 58 -8.09 -7.11 10.42
CA ASN A 58 -9.48 -7.42 10.76
C ASN A 58 -10.13 -6.43 11.74
N ASN A 59 -9.33 -5.61 12.42
CA ASN A 59 -9.79 -4.59 13.38
C ASN A 59 -10.03 -3.21 12.75
N TYR A 60 -9.87 -3.05 11.44
CA TYR A 60 -10.09 -1.78 10.74
C TYR A 60 -11.49 -1.73 10.12
N ASP A 61 -12.08 -0.54 10.12
CA ASP A 61 -13.38 -0.30 9.49
C ASP A 61 -13.26 -0.16 7.96
N LEU A 62 -12.07 0.22 7.48
CA LEU A 62 -11.77 0.41 6.06
C LEU A 62 -10.33 0.02 5.77
N LEU A 63 -10.14 -0.86 4.78
CA LEU A 63 -8.83 -1.19 4.22
C LEU A 63 -8.76 -0.71 2.78
N LEU A 64 -7.75 0.12 2.50
CA LEU A 64 -7.44 0.59 1.15
C LEU A 64 -6.10 0.00 0.70
N LEU A 65 -6.16 -1.08 -0.07
CA LEU A 65 -5.00 -1.66 -0.74
C LEU A 65 -4.79 -0.97 -2.08
N ILE A 66 -3.60 -0.41 -2.28
CA ILE A 66 -3.21 0.24 -3.53
C ILE A 66 -2.09 -0.59 -4.14
N CYS A 67 -2.41 -1.28 -5.24
CA CYS A 67 -1.49 -2.09 -6.02
C CYS A 67 -1.80 -1.93 -7.51
N GLY A 68 -0.84 -2.24 -8.36
CA GLY A 68 -0.96 -2.03 -9.81
C GLY A 68 -0.26 -3.11 -10.61
N LEU A 69 -0.19 -2.90 -11.92
CA LEU A 69 0.58 -3.77 -12.79
C LEU A 69 2.07 -3.62 -12.48
N THR A 70 2.77 -4.76 -12.43
CA THR A 70 4.23 -4.81 -12.35
C THR A 70 4.81 -4.89 -13.74
N VAL A 71 5.85 -4.09 -14.03
CA VAL A 71 6.63 -4.27 -15.25
C VAL A 71 7.71 -5.34 -15.05
N PRO A 72 8.06 -6.11 -16.09
CA PRO A 72 9.17 -7.06 -15.99
C PRO A 72 10.48 -6.36 -15.62
N GLY A 73 11.11 -6.76 -14.53
CA GLY A 73 12.36 -6.15 -14.08
C GLY A 73 12.76 -6.55 -12.67
N HIS A 74 13.90 -6.03 -12.23
CA HIS A 74 14.35 -6.13 -10.84
C HIS A 74 13.97 -4.88 -10.08
N TYR A 75 13.22 -5.07 -8.99
CA TYR A 75 12.85 -4.02 -8.08
C TYR A 75 13.97 -3.74 -7.08
N VAL A 76 14.35 -2.46 -6.95
CA VAL A 76 15.30 -2.01 -5.94
C VAL A 76 14.51 -1.49 -4.74
N GLY A 77 14.73 -2.07 -3.56
CA GLY A 77 14.20 -1.54 -2.29
C GLY A 77 12.92 -2.20 -1.74
N GLY A 78 12.06 -2.75 -2.60
CA GLY A 78 10.83 -3.43 -2.18
C GLY A 78 10.20 -4.21 -3.32
N THR A 79 9.40 -5.23 -3.03
CA THR A 79 8.76 -6.05 -4.08
C THR A 79 7.25 -5.83 -4.06
N PRO A 80 6.59 -5.52 -5.20
CA PRO A 80 5.14 -5.39 -5.22
C PRO A 80 4.39 -6.61 -4.71
N ILE A 81 3.16 -6.38 -4.25
CA ILE A 81 2.25 -7.44 -3.80
C ILE A 81 1.92 -8.39 -4.96
N THR A 82 1.76 -9.67 -4.65
CA THR A 82 1.34 -10.69 -5.61
C THR A 82 -0.15 -10.99 -5.48
N PRO A 83 -0.84 -11.44 -6.55
CA PRO A 83 -2.26 -11.80 -6.47
C PRO A 83 -2.57 -12.87 -5.41
N GLY A 84 -1.63 -13.77 -5.12
CA GLY A 84 -1.81 -14.82 -4.11
C GLY A 84 -1.85 -14.31 -2.67
N GLU A 85 -1.42 -13.07 -2.41
CA GLU A 85 -1.51 -12.44 -1.09
C GLU A 85 -2.86 -11.75 -0.85
N ILE A 86 -3.69 -11.63 -1.89
CA ILE A 86 -4.99 -10.95 -1.85
C ILE A 86 -6.16 -11.96 -1.87
N ALA A 87 -5.89 -13.21 -2.26
CA ALA A 87 -6.88 -14.24 -2.55
C ALA A 87 -7.42 -15.01 -1.34
#